data_AF-A0AAN7WC37-F1
#
_entry.id   AF-A0AAN7WC37-F1
#
_cell.length_a   1.000
_cell.length_b   1.000
_cell.length_c   1.000
_cell.angle_alpha   90.00
_cell.angle_beta   90.00
_cell.angle_gamma   90.00
#
_symmetry.space_group_name_H-M   'P 1'
#
loop_
_entity.id
_entity.type
_entity.pdbx_description
1 polymer ?
#
loop_
_entity_poly.entity_id
_entity_poly.type
_entity_poly.pdbx_seq_one_letter_code
_entity_poly.pdbx_strand_id
1 'polypeptide(L)'
;MIPNIVGQAQLEVRVGYFGICMNPDGGGFLCSNNATLLAQQVSVDQDPLNLIWVAETFKNSVVFPYLIIVAIVLAFVTFLLLATFPGWHEEHDARTGSDIDIKPFPSRPVSQVALALIFIASIFVLVSVLWQHTASVAAAQIAQDFGNGSVRSGVGTSAMVLGWFGFALLIVVTIGLLVMILSIHLLDKLTDD
;
A
#
# COMPACT_ATOMS: atom_id res chain seq x y z
N MET A 1 4.58 28.69 -28.88
CA MET A 1 3.66 28.29 -29.96
C MET A 1 3.29 26.81 -29.82
N ILE A 2 2.83 26.40 -28.63
CA ILE A 2 2.18 25.11 -28.33
C ILE A 2 0.67 25.28 -28.08
N PRO A 3 0.14 26.44 -27.61
CA PRO A 3 -1.31 26.61 -27.38
C PRO A 3 -2.21 26.38 -28.60
N ASN A 4 -1.66 26.50 -29.81
CA ASN A 4 -2.42 26.32 -31.06
C ASN A 4 -2.47 24.85 -31.54
N ILE A 5 -1.63 23.97 -30.97
CA ILE A 5 -1.55 22.53 -31.29
C ILE A 5 -2.46 21.72 -30.34
N VAL A 6 -2.67 22.19 -29.11
CA VAL A 6 -3.49 21.48 -28.10
C VAL A 6 -4.99 21.70 -28.29
N GLY A 7 -5.40 22.72 -29.05
CA GLY A 7 -6.81 22.97 -29.38
C GLY A 7 -7.76 22.90 -28.17
N GLN A 8 -8.90 22.21 -28.36
CA GLN A 8 -9.86 21.84 -27.30
C GLN A 8 -9.65 20.42 -26.76
N ALA A 9 -8.50 19.79 -27.02
CA ALA A 9 -8.28 18.40 -26.62
C ALA A 9 -8.25 18.28 -25.08
N GLN A 10 -9.19 17.51 -24.53
CA GLN A 10 -9.29 17.21 -23.10
C GLN A 10 -8.99 15.73 -22.85
N LEU A 11 -7.70 15.39 -22.83
CA LEU A 11 -7.25 14.04 -22.50
C LEU A 11 -6.78 13.97 -21.04
N GLU A 12 -7.48 13.18 -20.22
CA GLU A 12 -7.04 12.82 -18.87
C GLU A 12 -6.51 11.39 -18.87
N VAL A 13 -5.28 11.16 -18.41
CA VAL A 13 -4.69 9.81 -18.26
C VAL A 13 -4.33 9.57 -16.80
N ARG A 14 -4.78 8.43 -16.26
CA ARG A 14 -4.49 7.95 -14.91
C ARG A 14 -3.71 6.65 -14.97
N VAL A 15 -2.64 6.56 -14.20
CA VAL A 15 -1.80 5.37 -14.11
C VAL A 15 -1.99 4.72 -12.74
N GLY A 16 -2.24 3.42 -12.73
CA GLY A 16 -2.25 2.59 -11.53
C GLY A 16 -1.26 1.42 -11.63
N TYR A 17 -1.14 0.65 -10.55
CA TYR A 17 -0.28 -0.55 -10.53
C TYR A 17 -0.63 -1.57 -11.61
N PHE A 18 -1.93 -1.74 -11.86
CA PHE A 18 -2.41 -2.82 -12.69
C PHE A 18 -2.70 -2.40 -14.13
N GLY A 19 -2.87 -1.11 -14.42
CA GLY A 19 -3.25 -0.65 -15.76
C GLY A 19 -3.27 0.87 -15.89
N ILE A 20 -3.71 1.32 -17.07
CA ILE A 20 -3.84 2.73 -17.42
C ILE A 20 -5.31 2.99 -17.75
N CYS A 21 -5.84 4.10 -17.27
CA CYS A 21 -7.17 4.56 -17.60
C CYS A 21 -7.08 5.93 -18.27
N MET A 22 -7.89 6.16 -19.30
CA MET A 22 -7.91 7.44 -19.98
C MET A 22 -9.33 7.94 -20.25
N ASN A 23 -9.47 9.24 -20.38
CA ASN A 23 -10.70 9.91 -20.76
C ASN A 23 -10.38 10.90 -21.90
N PRO A 24 -10.66 10.54 -23.17
CA PRO A 24 -10.25 11.33 -24.34
C PRO A 24 -11.09 12.60 -24.58
N ASP A 25 -12.35 12.61 -24.13
CA ASP A 25 -13.32 13.66 -24.45
C ASP A 25 -14.07 14.20 -23.21
N GLY A 26 -13.57 13.93 -22.00
CA GLY A 26 -14.22 14.29 -20.74
C GLY A 26 -15.47 13.47 -20.40
N GLY A 27 -15.74 12.40 -21.14
CA GLY A 27 -16.80 11.42 -20.89
C GLY A 27 -16.39 10.32 -19.89
N GLY A 28 -16.48 9.06 -20.33
CA GLY A 28 -16.15 7.89 -19.51
C GLY A 28 -14.67 7.51 -19.54
N PHE A 29 -14.18 6.88 -18.47
CA PHE A 29 -12.84 6.30 -18.43
C PHE A 29 -12.79 4.95 -19.15
N LEU A 30 -11.84 4.83 -20.08
CA LEU A 30 -11.46 3.58 -20.73
C LEU A 30 -10.19 3.06 -20.07
N CYS A 31 -10.26 1.88 -19.48
CA CYS A 31 -9.15 1.26 -18.75
C CYS A 31 -8.66 -0.01 -19.44
N SER A 32 -7.35 -0.12 -19.66
CA SER A 32 -6.73 -1.38 -20.06
C SER A 32 -5.27 -1.46 -19.62
N ASN A 33 -4.74 -2.68 -19.61
CA ASN A 33 -3.35 -2.94 -19.22
C ASN A 33 -2.37 -2.76 -20.38
N ASN A 34 -2.88 -2.72 -21.61
CA ASN A 34 -2.13 -2.55 -22.85
C ASN A 34 -2.37 -1.14 -23.38
N ALA A 35 -1.34 -0.28 -23.32
CA ALA A 35 -1.45 1.11 -23.73
C ALA A 35 -1.55 1.27 -25.25
N THR A 36 -1.01 0.32 -26.02
CA THR A 36 -1.14 0.31 -27.49
C THR A 36 -2.59 0.13 -27.92
N LEU A 37 -3.36 -0.70 -27.19
CA LEU A 37 -4.79 -0.84 -27.45
C LEU A 37 -5.57 0.44 -27.12
N LEU A 38 -5.17 1.18 -26.09
CA LEU A 38 -5.76 2.49 -25.79
C LEU A 38 -5.41 3.51 -26.87
N ALA A 39 -4.14 3.56 -27.28
CA ALA A 39 -3.66 4.49 -28.30
C ALA A 39 -4.35 4.28 -29.66
N GLN A 40 -4.75 3.05 -29.99
CA GLN A 40 -5.51 2.75 -31.22
C GLN A 40 -6.95 3.30 -31.20
N GLN A 41 -7.51 3.57 -30.01
CA GLN A 41 -8.86 4.12 -29.86
C GLN A 41 -8.89 5.65 -29.88
N VAL A 42 -7.74 6.30 -30.05
CA VAL A 42 -7.54 7.73 -29.88
C VAL A 42 -6.93 8.29 -31.16
N SER A 43 -7.46 9.41 -31.65
CA SER A 43 -6.86 10.08 -32.81
C SER A 43 -5.58 10.83 -32.42
N VAL A 44 -4.70 11.05 -33.40
CA VAL A 44 -3.46 11.82 -33.18
C VAL A 44 -3.75 13.24 -32.67
N ASP A 45 -4.90 13.80 -33.03
CA ASP A 45 -5.35 15.12 -32.57
C ASP A 45 -5.78 15.15 -31.10
N GLN A 46 -6.16 14.00 -30.53
CA GLN A 46 -6.56 13.87 -29.12
C GLN A 46 -5.37 13.61 -28.19
N ASP A 47 -4.28 12.99 -28.68
CA ASP A 47 -3.02 12.81 -27.93
C ASP A 47 -1.78 13.35 -28.70
N PRO A 48 -1.69 14.67 -28.94
CA PRO A 48 -0.59 15.25 -29.72
C PRO A 48 0.78 15.16 -29.02
N LEU A 49 0.79 14.92 -27.70
CA LEU A 49 2.00 14.79 -26.88
C LEU A 49 2.37 13.33 -26.57
N ASN A 50 1.61 12.36 -27.09
CA ASN A 50 1.80 10.94 -26.82
C ASN A 50 1.86 10.62 -25.31
N LEU A 51 0.96 11.23 -24.54
CA LEU A 51 0.83 11.07 -23.10
C LEU A 51 0.50 9.62 -22.71
N ILE A 52 -0.18 8.87 -23.58
CA ILE A 52 -0.48 7.45 -23.36
C ILE A 52 0.82 6.63 -23.28
N TRP A 53 1.79 6.90 -24.17
CA TRP A 53 3.08 6.22 -24.15
C TRP A 53 3.97 6.65 -22.98
N VAL A 54 3.94 7.93 -22.60
CA VAL A 54 4.63 8.43 -21.40
C VAL A 54 4.08 7.75 -20.15
N ALA A 55 2.75 7.62 -20.05
CA ALA A 55 2.06 6.91 -18.98
C ALA A 55 2.44 5.42 -18.92
N GLU A 56 2.55 4.76 -20.08
CA GLU A 56 3.01 3.37 -20.17
C GLU A 56 4.45 3.20 -19.70
N THR A 57 5.34 4.08 -20.15
CA THR A 57 6.75 4.06 -19.77
C THR A 57 6.91 4.24 -18.25
N PHE A 58 6.15 5.17 -17.67
CA PHE A 58 6.11 5.38 -16.22
C PHE A 58 5.60 4.12 -15.49
N LYS A 59 4.49 3.52 -15.93
CA LYS A 59 3.95 2.29 -15.35
C LYS A 59 4.99 1.17 -15.35
N ASN A 60 5.64 0.92 -16.49
CA ASN A 60 6.53 -0.23 -16.64
C ASN A 60 7.89 -0.04 -15.94
N SER A 61 8.37 1.20 -15.83
CA SER A 61 9.74 1.47 -15.32
C SER A 61 9.78 1.94 -13.87
N VAL A 62 8.70 2.55 -13.37
CA VAL A 62 8.70 3.25 -12.09
C VAL A 62 7.77 2.61 -11.06
N VAL A 63 6.63 2.08 -11.54
CA VAL A 63 5.59 1.55 -10.67
C VAL A 63 5.92 0.12 -10.25
N PHE A 64 6.33 -0.06 -8.99
CA PHE A 64 6.71 -1.37 -8.42
C PHE A 64 5.73 -1.83 -7.34
N PRO A 65 4.73 -2.69 -7.65
CA PRO A 65 3.73 -3.13 -6.67
C PRO A 65 4.21 -4.26 -5.74
N TYR A 66 5.27 -4.98 -6.11
CA TYR A 66 5.61 -6.25 -5.45
C TYR A 66 5.98 -6.11 -3.98
N LEU A 67 6.64 -5.02 -3.57
CA LEU A 67 6.95 -4.78 -2.14
C LEU A 67 5.68 -4.66 -1.29
N ILE A 68 4.66 -3.95 -1.78
CA ILE A 68 3.36 -3.83 -1.08
C ILE A 68 2.67 -5.19 -1.01
N ILE A 69 2.67 -5.95 -2.11
CA ILE A 69 2.05 -7.28 -2.13
C ILE A 69 2.70 -8.20 -1.08
N VAL A 70 4.03 -8.22 -1.02
CA VAL A 70 4.75 -9.02 -0.02
C VAL A 70 4.43 -8.53 1.40
N ALA A 71 4.36 -7.21 1.63
CA ALA A 71 4.00 -6.67 2.93
C ALA A 71 2.58 -7.08 3.38
N ILE A 72 1.61 -7.10 2.46
CA ILE A 72 0.24 -7.56 2.74
C ILE A 72 0.24 -9.03 3.14
N VAL A 73 1.01 -9.88 2.44
CA VAL A 73 1.13 -11.31 2.77
C VAL A 73 1.74 -11.50 4.16
N LEU A 74 2.81 -10.78 4.49
CA LEU A 74 3.44 -10.84 5.81
C LEU A 74 2.51 -10.36 6.94
N ALA A 75 1.78 -9.26 6.70
CA ALA A 75 0.78 -8.77 7.64
C ALA A 75 -0.36 -9.79 7.83
N PHE A 76 -0.84 -10.41 6.75
CA PHE A 76 -1.87 -11.45 6.82
C PHE A 76 -1.40 -12.69 7.60
N VAL A 77 -0.16 -13.15 7.38
CA VAL A 77 0.43 -14.24 8.17
C VAL A 77 0.52 -13.85 9.65
N THR A 78 0.89 -12.60 9.95
CA THR A 78 0.90 -12.08 11.32
C THR A 78 -0.51 -12.13 11.94
N PHE A 79 -1.53 -11.71 11.20
CA PHE A 79 -2.92 -11.82 11.65
C PHE A 79 -3.34 -13.27 11.90
N LEU A 80 -2.97 -14.22 11.05
CA LEU A 80 -3.26 -15.64 11.29
C LEU A 80 -2.56 -16.17 12.54
N LEU A 81 -1.28 -15.83 12.73
CA LEU A 81 -0.54 -16.18 13.93
C LEU A 81 -1.21 -15.62 15.18
N LEU A 82 -1.68 -14.36 15.14
CA LEU A 82 -2.37 -13.74 16.27
C LEU A 82 -3.83 -14.19 16.44
N ALA A 83 -4.50 -14.67 15.39
CA ALA A 83 -5.88 -15.16 15.46
C ALA A 83 -5.96 -16.60 15.99
N THR A 84 -4.91 -17.39 15.76
CA THR A 84 -4.84 -18.78 16.24
C THR A 84 -4.51 -18.86 17.74
N PHE A 85 -4.10 -17.74 18.35
CA PHE A 85 -3.85 -17.61 19.78
C PHE A 85 -4.78 -16.54 20.36
N PRO A 86 -5.55 -16.78 21.43
CA PRO A 86 -5.52 -17.92 22.34
C PRO A 86 -6.83 -18.72 22.28
N GLY A 87 -6.70 -20.03 22.08
CA GLY A 87 -7.80 -20.94 22.43
C GLY A 87 -8.07 -20.82 23.92
N TRP A 88 -9.34 -20.70 24.30
CA TRP A 88 -9.78 -20.87 25.68
C TRP A 88 -9.42 -22.29 26.12
N HIS A 89 -8.75 -22.43 27.27
CA HIS A 89 -8.53 -23.73 27.90
C HIS A 89 -9.14 -23.69 29.30
N GLU A 90 -10.05 -24.62 29.57
CA GLU A 90 -10.61 -24.83 30.89
C GLU A 90 -9.55 -25.52 31.76
N GLU A 91 -9.11 -24.88 32.83
CA GLU A 91 -8.34 -25.53 33.89
C GLU A 91 -9.23 -25.78 35.11
N HIS A 92 -9.12 -26.97 35.70
CA HIS A 92 -9.88 -27.35 36.89
C HIS A 92 -9.16 -26.81 38.14
N ASP A 93 -9.73 -25.82 38.83
CA ASP A 93 -9.11 -25.24 40.02
C ASP A 93 -9.11 -26.25 41.18
N ALA A 94 -7.92 -26.71 41.59
CA ALA A 94 -7.73 -27.68 42.66
C ALA A 94 -8.21 -27.21 44.05
N ARG A 95 -8.43 -25.89 44.24
CA ARG A 95 -8.82 -25.30 45.53
C ARG A 95 -10.31 -25.05 45.68
N THR A 96 -11.02 -24.82 44.59
CA THR A 96 -12.46 -24.50 44.58
C THR A 96 -13.31 -25.55 43.86
N GLY A 97 -12.69 -26.43 43.07
CA GLY A 97 -13.38 -27.45 42.27
C GLY A 97 -14.15 -26.89 41.08
N SER A 98 -13.97 -25.61 40.75
CA SER A 98 -14.61 -24.93 39.62
C SER A 98 -13.71 -25.00 38.39
N ASP A 99 -14.32 -25.21 37.23
CA ASP A 99 -13.66 -24.92 35.95
C ASP A 99 -13.42 -23.42 35.84
N ILE A 100 -12.18 -23.03 35.59
CA ILE A 100 -11.78 -21.66 35.29
C ILE A 100 -11.24 -21.60 33.87
N ASP A 101 -11.84 -20.75 33.06
CA ASP A 101 -11.39 -20.44 31.71
C ASP A 101 -10.14 -19.56 31.79
N ILE A 102 -8.97 -20.14 31.49
CA ILE A 102 -7.72 -19.40 31.44
C ILE A 102 -7.40 -19.09 29.99
N LYS A 103 -7.08 -17.81 29.72
CA LYS A 103 -6.59 -17.36 28.42
C LYS A 103 -5.07 -17.48 28.42
N PRO A 104 -4.46 -18.53 27.81
CA PRO A 104 -3.02 -18.71 27.84
C PRO A 104 -2.33 -17.54 27.13
N PHE A 105 -1.24 -17.04 27.74
CA PHE A 105 -0.39 -16.05 27.10
C PHE A 105 0.16 -16.61 25.78
N PRO A 106 0.22 -15.81 24.71
CA PRO A 106 0.78 -16.27 23.44
C PRO A 106 2.22 -16.71 23.65
N SER A 107 2.57 -17.89 23.12
CA SER A 107 3.91 -18.44 23.29
C SER A 107 4.99 -17.43 22.84
N ARG A 108 6.04 -17.26 23.65
CA ARG A 108 7.15 -16.32 23.37
C ARG A 108 7.68 -16.40 21.92
N PRO A 109 7.92 -17.58 21.31
CA PRO A 109 8.40 -17.64 19.92
C PRO A 109 7.39 -17.11 18.91
N VAL A 110 6.09 -17.37 19.08
CA VAL A 110 5.04 -16.88 18.17
C VAL A 110 4.95 -15.36 18.24
N SER A 111 4.97 -14.79 19.44
CA SER A 111 4.95 -13.33 19.63
C SER A 111 6.17 -12.64 19.00
N GLN A 112 7.37 -13.23 19.14
CA GLN A 112 8.59 -12.71 18.52
C GLN A 112 8.57 -12.79 16.99
N VAL A 113 8.09 -13.91 16.44
CA VAL A 113 7.94 -14.06 14.98
C VAL A 113 6.90 -13.09 14.44
N ALA A 114 5.76 -12.93 15.11
CA ALA A 114 4.73 -11.96 14.75
C ALA A 114 5.28 -10.52 14.75
N LEU A 115 6.07 -10.14 15.76
CA LEU A 115 6.73 -8.84 15.84
C LEU A 115 7.73 -8.62 14.68
N ALA A 116 8.55 -9.64 14.38
CA ALA A 116 9.51 -9.54 13.29
C ALA A 116 8.83 -9.40 11.92
N LEU A 117 7.78 -10.19 11.67
CA LEU A 117 7.02 -10.16 10.41
C LEU A 117 6.32 -8.81 10.21
N ILE A 118 5.64 -8.27 11.24
CA ILE A 118 4.96 -6.98 11.13
C ILE A 118 5.94 -5.82 10.96
N PHE A 119 7.10 -5.89 11.62
CA PHE A 119 8.16 -4.90 11.47
C PHE A 119 8.71 -4.87 10.04
N ILE A 120 9.05 -6.03 9.48
CA ILE A 120 9.50 -6.13 8.08
C ILE A 120 8.41 -5.63 7.12
N ALA A 121 7.14 -6.01 7.36
CA ALA A 121 6.01 -5.53 6.56
C ALA A 121 5.89 -3.99 6.59
N SER A 122 6.05 -3.38 7.76
CA SER A 122 6.01 -1.91 7.92
C SER A 122 7.12 -1.21 7.13
N ILE A 123 8.33 -1.77 7.10
CA ILE A 123 9.45 -1.24 6.32
C ILE A 123 9.15 -1.34 4.83
N PHE A 124 8.62 -2.47 4.36
CA PHE A 124 8.27 -2.64 2.95
C PHE A 124 7.17 -1.66 2.50
N VAL A 125 6.14 -1.44 3.33
CA VAL A 125 5.13 -0.41 3.04
C VAL A 125 5.76 0.98 3.03
N LEU A 126 6.60 1.32 4.02
CA LEU A 126 7.27 2.62 4.08
C LEU A 126 8.10 2.91 2.83
N VAL A 127 8.97 1.96 2.45
CA VAL A 127 9.80 2.08 1.24
C VAL A 127 8.94 2.22 0.00
N SER A 128 7.86 1.43 -0.11
CA SER A 128 6.96 1.48 -1.25
C SER A 128 6.25 2.83 -1.37
N VAL A 129 5.65 3.32 -0.29
CA VAL A 129 4.89 4.59 -0.28
C VAL A 129 5.82 5.77 -0.54
N LEU A 130 7.02 5.78 0.08
CA LEU A 130 8.02 6.81 -0.17
C LEU A 130 8.46 6.82 -1.63
N TRP A 131 8.79 5.65 -2.19
CA TRP A 131 9.19 5.52 -3.59
C TRP A 131 8.08 5.97 -4.55
N GLN A 132 6.85 5.54 -4.32
CA GLN A 132 5.70 5.91 -5.15
C GLN A 132 5.42 7.41 -5.07
N HIS A 133 5.53 8.00 -3.88
CA HIS A 133 5.38 9.44 -3.69
C HIS A 133 6.47 10.21 -4.44
N THR A 134 7.75 9.91 -4.22
CA THR A 134 8.86 10.65 -4.83
C THR A 134 8.85 10.50 -6.35
N ALA A 135 8.64 9.29 -6.85
CA ALA A 135 8.68 9.02 -8.28
C ALA A 135 7.46 9.60 -9.02
N SER A 136 6.27 9.56 -8.41
CA SER A 136 5.08 10.22 -8.99
C SER A 136 5.19 11.74 -9.00
N VAL A 137 5.74 12.36 -7.94
CA VAL A 137 6.02 13.80 -7.92
C VAL A 137 7.03 14.17 -9.01
N ALA A 138 8.13 13.42 -9.13
CA ALA A 138 9.14 13.69 -10.15
C ALA A 138 8.56 13.56 -11.57
N ALA A 139 7.81 12.50 -11.85
CA ALA A 139 7.15 12.32 -13.14
C ALA A 139 6.13 13.43 -13.43
N ALA A 140 5.39 13.90 -12.42
CA ALA A 140 4.45 14.99 -12.58
C ALA A 140 5.14 16.31 -12.94
N GLN A 141 6.25 16.64 -12.30
CA GLN A 141 7.03 17.84 -12.64
C GLN A 141 7.61 17.76 -14.05
N ILE A 142 8.23 16.63 -14.40
CA ILE A 142 8.78 16.41 -15.75
C ILE A 142 7.68 16.55 -16.80
N ALA A 143 6.52 15.93 -16.61
CA ALA A 143 5.41 16.02 -17.56
C ALA A 143 4.87 17.46 -17.72
N GLN A 144 4.83 18.25 -16.63
CA GLN A 144 4.41 19.65 -16.67
C GLN A 144 5.44 20.53 -17.41
N ASP A 145 6.73 20.33 -17.15
CA ASP A 145 7.83 21.07 -17.78
C ASP A 145 7.91 20.78 -19.29
N PHE A 146 7.84 19.50 -19.68
CA PHE A 146 7.79 19.10 -21.10
C PHE A 146 6.52 19.58 -21.80
N GLY A 147 5.40 19.62 -21.08
CA GLY A 147 4.14 20.15 -21.58
C GLY A 147 4.14 21.67 -21.75
N ASN A 148 5.18 22.39 -21.29
CA ASN A 148 5.28 23.85 -21.33
C ASN A 148 3.99 24.56 -20.86
N GLY A 149 3.38 24.03 -19.80
CA GLY A 149 2.12 24.52 -19.23
C GLY A 149 0.83 24.03 -19.89
N SER A 150 0.91 23.27 -20.99
CA SER A 150 -0.25 22.65 -21.65
C SER A 150 -0.71 21.33 -21.01
N VAL A 151 0.13 20.69 -20.20
CA VAL A 151 -0.19 19.45 -19.48
C VAL A 151 -0.26 19.73 -17.99
N ARG A 152 -1.35 19.31 -17.34
CA ARG A 152 -1.43 19.25 -15.88
C ARG A 152 -1.25 17.80 -15.44
N SER A 153 -0.27 17.56 -14.59
CA SER A 153 -0.01 16.25 -14.00
C SER A 153 -0.03 16.35 -12.48
N GLY A 154 -0.44 15.30 -11.79
CA GLY A 154 -0.56 15.29 -10.34
C GLY A 154 -0.57 13.88 -9.79
N VAL A 155 -0.41 13.78 -8.47
CA VAL A 155 -0.40 12.49 -7.77
C VAL A 155 -1.81 12.16 -7.27
N GLY A 156 -2.21 10.90 -7.39
CA GLY A 156 -3.49 10.41 -6.86
C GLY A 156 -3.52 10.49 -5.34
N THR A 157 -4.21 11.49 -4.80
CA THR A 157 -4.30 11.74 -3.35
C THR A 157 -4.94 10.58 -2.59
N SER A 158 -5.96 9.94 -3.17
CA SER A 158 -6.65 8.79 -2.56
C SER A 158 -5.71 7.61 -2.32
N ALA A 159 -4.91 7.24 -3.33
CA ALA A 159 -3.92 6.16 -3.21
C ALA A 159 -2.86 6.48 -2.16
N MET A 160 -2.40 7.73 -2.11
CA MET A 160 -1.41 8.19 -1.14
C MET A 160 -1.94 8.11 0.30
N VAL A 161 -3.17 8.57 0.53
CA VAL A 161 -3.80 8.52 1.86
C VAL A 161 -3.97 7.07 2.32
N LEU A 162 -4.43 6.16 1.46
CA LEU A 162 -4.58 4.74 1.81
C LEU A 162 -3.24 4.08 2.15
N GLY A 163 -2.16 4.40 1.43
CA GLY A 163 -0.82 3.90 1.72
C GLY A 163 -0.29 4.35 3.09
N TRP A 164 -0.34 5.65 3.37
CA TRP A 164 0.12 6.20 4.66
C TRP A 164 -0.76 5.76 5.83
N PHE A 165 -2.07 5.68 5.62
CA PHE A 165 -2.99 5.15 6.61
C PHE A 165 -2.67 3.69 6.96
N GLY A 166 -2.46 2.84 5.94
CA GLY A 166 -2.04 1.46 6.15
C GLY A 166 -0.72 1.34 6.90
N PHE A 167 0.27 2.19 6.55
CA PHE A 167 1.54 2.26 7.28
C PHE A 167 1.34 2.62 8.76
N ALA A 168 0.53 3.64 9.06
CA ALA A 168 0.25 4.06 10.42
C ALA A 168 -0.39 2.91 11.25
N LEU A 169 -1.32 2.17 10.66
CA LEU A 169 -1.91 0.99 11.31
C LEU A 169 -0.87 -0.10 11.60
N LEU A 170 0.05 -0.39 10.67
CA LEU A 170 1.13 -1.36 10.91
C LEU A 170 2.05 -0.92 12.06
N ILE A 171 2.34 0.37 12.19
CA ILE A 171 3.10 0.92 13.33
C ILE A 171 2.34 0.75 14.64
N VAL A 172 1.04 1.04 14.67
CA VAL A 172 0.21 0.84 15.86
C VAL A 172 0.23 -0.63 16.30
N VAL A 173 0.09 -1.57 15.36
CA VAL A 173 0.16 -3.01 15.66
C VAL A 173 1.55 -3.40 16.18
N THR A 174 2.61 -2.87 15.57
CA THR A 174 4.00 -3.12 15.99
C THR A 174 4.23 -2.66 17.43
N ILE A 175 3.80 -1.44 17.77
CA ILE A 175 3.88 -0.89 19.12
C ILE A 175 3.05 -1.73 20.09
N GLY A 176 1.82 -2.10 19.71
CA GLY A 176 0.94 -2.93 20.54
C GLY A 176 1.56 -4.27 20.89
N LEU A 177 2.16 -4.96 19.92
CA LEU A 177 2.88 -6.22 20.15
C LEU A 177 4.13 -6.02 21.03
N LEU A 178 4.87 -4.94 20.82
CA LEU A 178 6.05 -4.63 21.62
C LEU A 178 5.67 -4.41 23.09
N VAL A 179 4.63 -3.60 23.35
CA VAL A 179 4.12 -3.36 24.71
C VAL A 179 3.62 -4.66 25.34
N MET A 180 2.88 -5.49 24.60
CA MET A 180 2.40 -6.79 25.09
C MET A 180 3.57 -7.70 25.52
N ILE A 181 4.61 -7.81 24.68
CA ILE A 181 5.79 -8.64 24.98
C ILE A 181 6.56 -8.11 26.19
N LEU A 182 6.73 -6.79 26.31
CA LEU A 182 7.39 -6.18 27.47
C LEU A 182 6.60 -6.42 28.76
N SER A 183 5.28 -6.26 28.74
CA SER A 183 4.42 -6.50 29.89
C SER A 183 4.54 -7.94 30.40
N ILE A 184 4.52 -8.93 29.50
CA ILE A 184 4.67 -10.35 29.87
C ILE A 184 6.05 -10.58 30.53
N HIS A 185 7.13 -10.04 29.97
CA HIS A 185 8.46 -10.16 30.56
C HIS A 185 8.57 -9.50 31.94
N LEU A 186 7.88 -8.39 32.17
CA LEU A 186 7.85 -7.72 33.47
C LEU A 186 7.04 -8.51 34.50
N LEU A 187 5.89 -9.07 34.11
CA LEU A 187 5.10 -9.93 34.99
C LEU A 187 5.85 -11.21 35.39
N ASP A 188 6.50 -11.87 34.45
CA ASP A 188 7.30 -13.07 34.73
C ASP A 188 8.41 -12.75 35.74
N LYS A 189 9.12 -11.62 35.56
CA LYS A 189 10.16 -11.18 36.50
C LYS A 189 9.63 -10.87 37.90
N LEU A 190 8.41 -10.35 38.03
CA LEU A 190 7.82 -10.00 39.32
C LEU A 190 7.22 -11.20 40.06
N THR A 191 6.97 -12.31 39.35
CA THR A 191 6.37 -13.54 39.92
C THR A 191 7.44 -14.59 40.27
N ASP A 192 8.61 -14.50 39.65
CA ASP A 192 9.79 -15.34 39.95
C ASP A 192 10.62 -14.84 41.16
N ASP A 193 10.25 -13.71 41.80
CA ASP A 193 10.74 -13.21 43.09
C ASP A 193 9.70 -13.46 44.21
#